data_AF-E4T5Q5-F1
#
_entry.id   AF-E4T5Q5-F1
#
_cell.length_a   1.000
_cell.length_b   1.000
_cell.length_c   1.000
_cell.angle_alpha   90.00
_cell.angle_beta   90.00
_cell.angle_gamma   90.00
#
_symmetry.space_group_name_H-M   'P 1'
#
loop_
_entity.id
_entity.type
_entity.pdbx_description
1 polymer ?
#
loop_
_entity_poly.entity_id
_entity_poly.type
_entity_poly.pdbx_seq_one_letter_code
_entity_poly.pdbx_strand_id
1 'polypeptide(L)' 'MAKKTTIPASQRNSLRTHRQIFTLNDEENKALNRYIAKYKVQNKSKFIREALMMTIIRKMEEDHPTLFD' A
#
# COMPACT_ATOMS: atom_id res chain seq x y z
N MET A 1 25.01 25.82 5.43
CA MET A 1 23.55 26.06 5.47
C MET A 1 22.89 25.11 4.48
N ALA A 2 22.08 24.14 4.94
CA ALA A 2 21.39 23.21 4.06
C ALA A 2 20.22 23.92 3.35
N LYS A 3 20.22 23.95 2.02
CA LYS A 3 19.13 24.51 1.23
C LYS A 3 17.91 23.59 1.39
N LYS A 4 16.82 24.12 1.97
CA LYS A 4 15.53 23.41 2.06
C LYS A 4 14.88 23.44 0.68
N THR A 5 14.95 22.33 -0.05
CA THR A 5 14.33 22.20 -1.38
C THR A 5 12.81 22.26 -1.24
N THR A 6 12.20 23.34 -1.73
CA THR A 6 10.76 23.56 -1.68
C THR A 6 10.07 22.71 -2.75
N ILE A 7 9.36 21.66 -2.34
CA ILE A 7 8.63 20.76 -3.24
C ILE A 7 7.36 21.48 -3.76
N PRO A 8 7.06 21.44 -5.08
CA PRO A 8 5.88 22.09 -5.66
C PRO A 8 4.56 21.55 -5.09
N ALA A 9 3.53 22.40 -5.04
CA ALA A 9 2.24 22.09 -4.38
C ALA A 9 1.50 20.89 -4.98
N SER A 10 1.63 20.64 -6.29
CA SER A 10 1.05 19.47 -6.96
C SER A 10 1.67 18.14 -6.51
N GLN A 11 2.92 18.15 -6.03
CA GLN A 11 3.60 16.97 -5.47
C GLN A 11 3.35 16.77 -3.97
N ARG A 12 2.83 17.79 -3.25
CA ARG A 12 2.56 17.67 -1.81
C ARG A 12 1.55 16.56 -1.48
N ASN A 13 0.56 16.34 -2.34
CA ASN A 13 -0.48 15.30 -2.14
C ASN A 13 -0.02 13.88 -2.52
N SER A 14 1.19 13.71 -3.07
CA SER A 14 1.74 12.38 -3.40
C SER A 14 2.54 11.76 -2.24
N LEU A 15 2.81 12.53 -1.19
CA LEU A 15 3.62 12.09 -0.07
C LEU A 15 2.82 11.19 0.85
N ARG A 16 3.41 10.04 1.20
CA ARG A 16 2.82 9.06 2.12
C ARG A 16 3.21 9.42 3.55
N THR A 17 2.35 10.16 4.24
CA THR A 17 2.60 10.67 5.60
C THR A 17 1.93 9.85 6.71
N HIS A 18 0.87 9.11 6.40
CA HIS A 18 0.14 8.29 7.37
C HIS A 18 0.82 6.93 7.56
N ARG A 19 1.31 6.68 8.78
CA ARG A 19 1.96 5.41 9.14
C ARG A 19 0.93 4.38 9.59
N GLN A 20 0.95 3.21 8.96
CA GLN A 20 0.17 2.04 9.34
C GLN A 20 1.13 0.93 9.76
N ILE A 21 0.86 0.25 10.88
CA ILE A 21 1.68 -0.84 11.43
C ILE A 21 0.76 -2.03 11.68
N PHE A 22 1.20 -3.21 11.27
CA PHE A 22 0.51 -4.47 11.55
C PHE A 22 1.56 -5.52 11.92
N THR A 23 1.14 -6.48 12.74
CA THR A 23 1.94 -7.63 13.14
C THR A 23 1.37 -8.87 12.47
N LEU A 24 2.26 -9.79 12.11
CA LEU A 24 1.90 -11.09 11.52
C LEU A 24 2.33 -12.18 12.48
N ASN A 25 1.58 -13.27 12.54
CA ASN A 25 2.02 -14.48 13.20
C ASN A 25 3.13 -15.18 12.38
N ASP A 26 3.69 -16.26 12.92
CA ASP A 26 4.81 -16.97 12.29
C ASP A 26 4.46 -17.56 10.92
N GLU A 27 3.26 -18.12 10.78
CA GLU A 27 2.80 -18.74 9.53
C GLU A 27 2.57 -17.70 8.44
N GLU A 28 1.90 -16.60 8.78
CA GLU A 28 1.65 -15.46 7.89
C GLU A 28 2.97 -14.82 7.42
N ASN A 29 3.92 -14.63 8.34
CA ASN A 29 5.22 -14.07 7.99
C ASN A 29 6.02 -15.03 7.09
N LYS A 30 5.97 -16.35 7.36
CA LYS A 30 6.60 -17.36 6.51
C LYS A 30 6.00 -17.38 5.11
N ALA A 31 4.67 -17.28 4.99
CA ALA A 31 3.98 -17.20 3.71
C ALA A 31 4.37 -15.94 2.94
N LEU A 32 4.38 -14.77 3.61
CA LEU A 32 4.78 -13.50 3.01
C LEU A 32 6.22 -13.53 2.51
N ASN A 33 7.16 -14.05 3.30
CA ASN A 33 8.56 -14.13 2.91
C ASN A 33 8.77 -15.11 1.74
N ARG A 34 8.04 -16.24 1.72
CA ARG A 34 8.05 -17.17 0.58
C ARG A 34 7.54 -16.49 -0.70
N TYR A 35 6.46 -15.72 -0.61
CA TYR A 35 5.91 -14.97 -1.74
C TYR A 35 6.93 -13.97 -2.30
N ILE A 36 7.52 -13.16 -1.42
CA ILE A 36 8.52 -12.15 -1.78
C ILE A 36 9.72 -12.80 -2.48
N ALA A 37 10.22 -13.91 -1.95
CA ALA A 37 11.34 -14.63 -2.55
C ALA A 37 10.98 -15.24 -3.92
N LYS A 38 9.82 -15.90 -4.02
CA LYS A 38 9.36 -16.55 -5.25
C LYS A 38 9.20 -15.56 -6.41
N TYR A 39 8.60 -14.40 -6.15
CA TYR A 39 8.31 -13.40 -7.19
C TYR A 39 9.34 -12.27 -7.24
N LYS A 40 10.44 -12.38 -6.48
CA LYS A 40 11.54 -11.39 -6.44
C LYS A 40 11.04 -9.97 -6.17
N VAL A 41 10.12 -9.84 -5.21
CA VAL A 41 9.55 -8.54 -4.84
C VAL A 41 10.65 -7.69 -4.19
N GLN A 42 11.07 -6.63 -4.87
CA GLN A 42 12.16 -5.77 -4.40
C GLN A 42 11.74 -4.86 -3.23
N ASN A 43 10.46 -4.46 -3.18
CA ASN A 43 9.96 -3.52 -2.17
C ASN A 43 8.73 -4.10 -1.46
N LYS A 44 8.95 -4.67 -0.27
CA LYS A 44 7.93 -5.26 0.59
C LYS A 44 6.81 -4.26 0.92
N SER A 45 7.16 -3.03 1.30
CA SER A 45 6.20 -1.98 1.66
C SER A 45 5.33 -1.53 0.48
N LYS A 46 5.90 -1.50 -0.74
CA LYS A 46 5.13 -1.23 -1.97
C LYS A 46 4.10 -2.33 -2.20
N PHE A 47 4.54 -3.59 -2.17
CA PHE A 47 3.67 -4.74 -2.38
C PHE A 47 2.50 -4.78 -1.38
N ILE A 48 2.79 -4.66 -0.09
CA ILE A 48 1.76 -4.65 0.95
C ILE A 48 0.74 -3.55 0.71
N ARG A 49 1.20 -2.33 0.40
CA ARG A 49 0.30 -1.19 0.15
C ARG A 49 -0.59 -1.44 -1.06
N GLU A 50 -0.01 -1.91 -2.17
CA GLU A 50 -0.77 -2.18 -3.39
C GLU A 50 -1.81 -3.28 -3.18
N ALA A 51 -1.42 -4.38 -2.52
CA ALA A 51 -2.35 -5.44 -2.17
C ALA A 51 -3.50 -4.94 -1.28
N LEU A 52 -3.19 -4.18 -0.23
CA LEU A 52 -4.20 -3.62 0.68
C LEU A 52 -5.14 -2.65 -0.04
N MET A 53 -4.60 -1.70 -0.81
CA MET A 53 -5.42 -0.71 -1.53
C MET A 53 -6.28 -1.37 -2.61
N MET A 54 -5.75 -2.36 -3.32
CA MET A 54 -6.51 -3.11 -4.32
C MET A 54 -7.72 -3.80 -3.70
N THR A 55 -7.55 -4.44 -2.54
CA THR A 55 -8.67 -5.09 -1.84
C THR A 55 -9.70 -4.07 -1.37
N ILE A 56 -9.28 -2.96 -0.77
CA ILE A 56 -10.19 -1.92 -0.27
C ILE A 56 -10.99 -1.31 -1.41
N ILE A 57 -10.32 -0.87 -2.48
CA ILE A 57 -10.97 -0.18 -3.60
C ILE A 57 -11.98 -1.11 -4.28
N ARG A 58 -11.59 -2.36 -4.58
CA ARG A 58 -12.51 -3.35 -5.17
C ARG A 58 -13.73 -3.58 -4.30
N LYS A 59 -13.53 -3.74 -2.99
CA LYS A 59 -14.65 -3.94 -2.07
C LYS A 59 -15.58 -2.73 -2.02
N MET A 60 -15.02 -1.52 -2.03
CA MET A 60 -15.81 -0.28 -2.07
C MET A 60 -16.56 -0.10 -3.39
N GLU A 61 -16.00 -0.54 -4.51
CA GLU A 61 -16.66 -0.54 -5.82
C GLU A 61 -17.81 -1.55 -5.86
N GLU A 62 -17.61 -2.75 -5.31
CA GLU A 62 -18.64 -3.79 -5.20
C GLU A 62 -19.81 -3.37 -4.30
N ASP A 63 -19.52 -2.66 -3.20
CA ASP A 63 -20.54 -2.19 -2.24
C ASP A 63 -21.21 -0.88 -2.68
N HIS A 64 -20.75 -0.25 -3.77
CA HIS A 64 -21.37 0.96 -4.29
C HIS A 64 -22.70 0.59 -4.97
N PRO A 65 -23.84 1.14 -4.51
CA PRO A 65 -25.13 0.85 -5.13
C PRO A 65 -25.06 1.25 -6.60
N THR A 66 -25.31 0.30 -7.50
CA THR A 66 -25.37 0.61 -8.91
C THR A 66 -26.73 1.23 -9.23
N LEU A 67 -26.79 2.08 -10.25
CA LEU A 67 -28.02 2.82 -10.62
C LEU A 67 -29.21 1.90 -10.97
N PHE A 68 -28.97 0.59 -11.13
CA PHE A 68 -29.92 -0.38 -11.64
C PHE A 68 -30.07 -1.63 -10.75
N ASP A 69 -29.46 -1.66 -9.56
CA ASP A 69 -29.69 -2.66 -8.51
C ASP A 69 -30.63 -2.13 -7.41
#